data_AF-A0A7S2IGK3-F1
#
_entry.id   AF-A0A7S2IGK3-F1
#
_cell.length_a   1.000
_cell.length_b   1.000
_cell.length_c   1.000
_cell.angle_alpha   90.00
_cell.angle_beta   90.00
_cell.angle_gamma   90.00
#
_symmetry.space_group_name_H-M   'P 1'
#
loop_
_entity.id
_entity.type
_entity.pdbx_description
1 polymer ?
#
loop_
_entity_poly.entity_id
_entity_poly.type
_entity_poly.pdbx_seq_one_letter_code
_entity_poly.pdbx_strand_id
1 'polypeptide(L)'
;MQEAQLSSRECGGPLVRPMDTQEELTDLQRRFELLQGDRKAFYEQSQLSLKQNKEEVDRLRKEGKDLRSAIANMSKDKGGGTETSAIHEAELTKVEQALTLLRQKQNQVGAANKIKETSLAQLEDELRDLQRSSSRPAHEANPLMRQIRTLENRLDKAMIKYNEAQSIRKTYDQIVKRLKEERVNFDNQLGAIEATLHAKEHDYEELLLMSHDASHAKDVARAELAKLQSLVTEERKAREKELTERRNAVQAREEMANRMVEREKARQDIVLAAKGDLSSEAEEALKKNLVTNALHHQLNQNVMEGEQQVMSAYEAAFRKIKEATGVGDVNEVIQKFVTQKDTEKNLMAMTREAQARIDQLAEERAATKASVDEMKYSGAGGQSSRQEVESAEKKLAEATSSQERIKTRHTRLTKVFVDVRAGIEHMADKLDPVKLEQPSVPVSDDTIVDVMLQCDSKLIKMFNVVGELEEEMPSADAPTSPSRGSTRGSVRGGGDVHPAAEGGAANYNVRVALEEIDDLAAIDDDDDEIEGMEPDVLGREDMKKMHGAMLDKATSKSKKKKKGKFGSGAADAKASPTPSSTSGKPAAAARASLS
;
A
#
# COMPACT_ATOMS: atom_id res chain seq x y z
N MET A 1 -20.65 -111.51 41.61
CA MET A 1 -19.83 -111.52 40.39
C MET A 1 -19.39 -110.10 40.07
N GLN A 2 -18.23 -109.70 40.57
CA GLN A 2 -17.28 -108.95 39.76
C GLN A 2 -15.93 -109.61 40.01
N GLU A 3 -15.24 -109.85 38.89
CA GLU A 3 -13.80 -109.97 38.76
C GLU A 3 -13.05 -111.10 39.45
N ALA A 4 -12.49 -111.96 38.61
CA ALA A 4 -11.05 -112.16 38.42
C ALA A 4 -10.89 -113.59 37.86
N GLN A 5 -10.99 -113.83 36.55
CA GLN A 5 -9.90 -113.64 35.59
C GLN A 5 -8.51 -113.76 36.21
N LEU A 6 -7.84 -114.89 35.92
CA LEU A 6 -6.51 -115.03 35.29
C LEU A 6 -5.92 -116.36 35.78
N SER A 7 -5.87 -117.41 34.94
CA SER A 7 -5.02 -117.59 33.76
C SER A 7 -3.61 -118.07 34.12
N SER A 8 -3.23 -119.17 33.45
CA SER A 8 -1.86 -119.53 33.05
C SER A 8 -0.89 -119.99 34.16
N ARG A 9 0.01 -120.95 33.94
CA ARG A 9 0.34 -121.84 32.82
C ARG A 9 1.51 -122.71 33.29
N GLU A 10 1.60 -123.91 32.71
CA GLU A 10 2.85 -124.58 32.29
C GLU A 10 3.84 -124.96 33.42
N CYS A 11 4.61 -126.03 33.42
CA CYS A 11 5.13 -127.02 32.48
C CYS A 11 5.45 -128.27 33.35
N GLY A 12 5.34 -129.51 32.92
CA GLY A 12 6.08 -130.07 31.80
C GLY A 12 7.21 -130.99 32.32
N GLY A 13 6.86 -132.24 32.62
CA GLY A 13 7.69 -133.46 32.60
C GLY A 13 9.00 -133.50 33.43
N PRO A 14 9.82 -134.55 33.31
CA PRO A 14 9.60 -135.83 32.63
C PRO A 14 10.11 -137.09 33.39
N LEU A 15 9.61 -138.24 32.93
CA LEU A 15 10.20 -139.58 32.81
C LEU A 15 11.21 -140.09 33.88
N VAL A 16 10.61 -140.88 34.77
CA VAL A 16 11.05 -142.11 35.43
C VAL A 16 12.31 -142.79 34.84
N ARG A 17 13.35 -142.88 35.67
CA ARG A 17 14.34 -143.98 35.68
C ARG A 17 13.90 -144.99 36.75
N PRO A 18 14.20 -146.30 36.59
CA PRO A 18 13.68 -147.36 37.45
C PRO A 18 14.14 -147.17 38.90
N MET A 19 13.19 -147.10 39.84
CA MET A 19 13.46 -146.86 41.25
C MET A 19 14.07 -148.09 41.92
N ASP A 20 15.02 -147.82 42.81
CA ASP A 20 15.68 -148.80 43.65
C ASP A 20 14.67 -149.30 44.72
N THR A 21 14.72 -150.58 45.10
CA THR A 21 13.71 -151.17 46.03
C THR A 21 13.63 -150.44 47.38
N GLN A 22 14.70 -149.74 47.75
CA GLN A 22 14.77 -148.89 48.94
C GLN A 22 13.92 -147.62 48.79
N GLU A 23 13.87 -147.02 47.60
CA GLU A 23 13.06 -145.83 47.31
C GLU A 23 11.56 -146.18 47.33
N GLU A 24 11.16 -147.34 46.78
CA GLU A 24 9.78 -147.84 46.85
C GLU A 24 9.30 -148.04 48.31
N LEU A 25 10.17 -148.53 49.20
CA LEU A 25 9.85 -148.69 50.62
C LEU A 25 9.61 -147.33 51.30
N THR A 26 10.46 -146.34 51.03
CA THR A 26 10.31 -144.99 51.61
C THR A 26 9.06 -144.27 51.09
N ASP A 27 8.71 -144.46 49.82
CA ASP A 27 7.49 -143.90 49.25
C ASP A 27 6.24 -144.59 49.81
N LEU A 28 6.29 -145.90 50.05
CA LEU A 28 5.19 -146.63 50.69
C LEU A 28 5.00 -146.21 52.15
N GLN A 29 6.09 -145.95 52.89
CA GLN A 29 6.02 -145.40 54.25
C GLN A 29 5.43 -143.98 54.28
N ARG A 30 5.86 -143.08 53.38
CA ARG A 30 5.24 -141.74 53.24
C ARG A 30 3.76 -141.82 52.90
N ARG A 31 3.38 -142.73 52.00
CA ARG A 31 1.98 -142.92 51.60
C ARG A 31 1.14 -143.48 52.75
N PHE A 32 1.71 -144.32 53.61
CA PHE A 32 1.04 -144.80 54.82
C PHE A 32 0.88 -143.71 55.88
N GLU A 33 1.88 -142.85 56.10
CA GLU A 33 1.74 -141.67 56.99
C GLU A 33 0.68 -140.69 56.47
N LEU A 34 0.63 -140.44 55.15
CA LEU A 34 -0.43 -139.66 54.52
C LEU A 34 -1.80 -140.29 54.72
N LEU A 35 -1.95 -141.61 54.53
CA LEU A 35 -3.22 -142.29 54.78
C LEU A 35 -3.63 -142.26 56.26
N GLN A 36 -2.68 -142.32 57.20
CA GLN A 36 -2.98 -142.14 58.62
C GLN A 36 -3.38 -140.70 58.94
N GLY A 37 -2.73 -139.72 58.32
CA GLY A 37 -3.11 -138.30 58.37
C GLY A 37 -4.52 -138.09 57.86
N ASP A 38 -4.85 -138.65 56.70
CA ASP A 38 -6.18 -138.58 56.09
C ASP A 38 -7.22 -139.29 56.96
N ARG A 39 -6.92 -140.47 57.51
CA ARG A 39 -7.84 -141.17 58.43
C ARG A 39 -8.11 -140.35 59.69
N LYS A 40 -7.10 -139.68 60.23
CA LYS A 40 -7.23 -138.81 61.41
C LYS A 40 -8.02 -137.55 61.06
N ALA A 41 -7.73 -136.91 59.93
CA ALA A 41 -8.46 -135.74 59.44
C ALA A 41 -9.94 -136.06 59.18
N PHE A 42 -10.26 -137.20 58.56
CA PHE A 42 -11.65 -137.65 58.36
C PHE A 42 -12.37 -137.89 59.69
N TYR A 43 -11.70 -138.49 60.67
CA TYR A 43 -12.30 -138.72 61.99
C TYR A 43 -12.53 -137.40 62.75
N GLU A 44 -11.55 -136.48 62.72
CA GLU A 44 -11.68 -135.15 63.32
C GLU A 44 -12.77 -134.32 62.63
N GLN A 45 -12.86 -134.37 61.30
CA GLN A 45 -13.90 -133.70 60.53
C GLN A 45 -15.29 -134.29 60.81
N SER A 46 -15.39 -135.62 60.93
CA SER A 46 -16.65 -136.28 61.32
C SER A 46 -17.09 -135.90 62.73
N GLN A 47 -16.16 -135.85 63.69
CA GLN A 47 -16.45 -135.42 65.06
C GLN A 47 -16.82 -133.94 65.14
N LEU A 48 -16.17 -133.08 64.36
CA LEU A 48 -16.53 -131.67 64.26
C LEU A 48 -17.93 -131.49 63.68
N SER A 49 -18.27 -132.21 62.61
CA SER A 49 -19.61 -132.20 62.00
C SER A 49 -20.67 -132.73 62.98
N LEU A 50 -20.36 -133.76 63.77
CA LEU A 50 -21.24 -134.24 64.83
C LEU A 50 -21.49 -133.20 65.92
N LYS A 51 -20.45 -132.45 66.34
CA LYS A 51 -20.61 -131.33 67.29
C LYS A 51 -21.45 -130.21 66.70
N GLN A 52 -21.17 -129.79 65.47
CA GLN A 52 -21.94 -128.75 64.76
C GLN A 52 -23.42 -129.15 64.64
N ASN A 53 -23.71 -130.39 64.23
CA ASN A 53 -25.08 -130.89 64.14
C ASN A 53 -25.78 -130.89 65.51
N LYS A 54 -25.05 -131.19 66.60
CA LYS A 54 -25.60 -131.20 67.96
C LYS A 54 -25.93 -129.78 68.43
N GLU A 55 -25.03 -128.83 68.20
CA GLU A 55 -25.25 -127.40 68.47
C GLU A 55 -26.42 -126.84 67.64
N GLU A 56 -26.56 -127.27 66.39
CA GLU A 56 -27.67 -126.87 65.52
C GLU A 56 -29.01 -127.44 66.00
N VAL A 57 -29.05 -128.70 66.46
CA VAL A 57 -30.25 -129.27 67.08
C VAL A 57 -30.64 -128.51 68.36
N ASP A 58 -29.68 -128.14 69.20
CA ASP A 58 -29.96 -127.38 70.41
C ASP A 58 -30.41 -125.94 70.10
N ARG A 59 -29.83 -125.31 69.07
CA ARG A 59 -30.31 -124.02 68.54
C ARG A 59 -31.76 -124.12 68.05
N LEU A 60 -32.07 -125.12 67.23
CA LEU A 60 -33.43 -125.35 66.72
C LEU A 60 -34.42 -125.69 67.83
N ARG A 61 -34.00 -126.37 68.90
CA ARG A 61 -34.86 -126.63 70.07
C ARG A 61 -35.15 -125.36 70.86
N LYS A 62 -34.16 -124.48 71.02
CA LYS A 62 -34.32 -123.18 71.67
C LYS A 62 -35.24 -122.28 70.86
N GLU A 63 -34.99 -122.17 69.54
CA GLU A 63 -35.88 -121.48 68.60
C GLU A 63 -37.29 -122.08 68.62
N GLY A 64 -37.44 -123.40 68.69
CA GLY A 64 -38.75 -124.05 68.81
C GLY A 64 -39.47 -123.75 70.13
N LYS A 65 -38.74 -123.56 71.23
CA LYS A 65 -39.31 -123.14 72.53
C LYS A 65 -39.70 -121.66 72.50
N ASP A 66 -38.88 -120.81 71.89
CA ASP A 66 -39.12 -119.38 71.74
C ASP A 66 -40.31 -119.12 70.80
N LEU A 67 -40.40 -119.84 69.68
CA LEU A 67 -41.54 -119.82 68.76
C LEU A 67 -42.82 -120.33 69.43
N ARG A 68 -42.77 -121.41 70.22
CA ARG A 68 -43.94 -121.86 70.99
C ARG A 68 -44.38 -120.82 72.02
N SER A 69 -43.44 -120.14 72.68
CA SER A 69 -43.73 -119.06 73.62
C SER A 69 -44.29 -117.83 72.91
N ALA A 70 -43.77 -117.49 71.72
CA ALA A 70 -44.28 -116.43 70.87
C ALA A 70 -45.68 -116.75 70.34
N ILE A 71 -45.98 -117.99 69.96
CA ILE A 71 -47.33 -118.43 69.55
C ILE A 71 -48.30 -118.41 70.73
N ALA A 72 -47.86 -118.79 71.94
CA ALA A 72 -48.68 -118.69 73.15
C ALA A 72 -48.99 -117.22 73.51
N ASN A 73 -48.03 -116.31 73.37
CA ASN A 73 -48.24 -114.87 73.56
C ASN A 73 -49.17 -114.30 72.45
N MET A 74 -48.93 -114.63 71.19
CA MET A 74 -49.76 -114.18 70.05
C MET A 74 -51.18 -114.79 70.07
N SER A 75 -51.39 -115.96 70.68
CA SER A 75 -52.73 -116.55 70.86
C SER A 75 -53.48 -115.93 72.05
N LYS A 76 -52.79 -115.39 73.06
CA LYS A 76 -53.40 -114.57 74.11
C LYS A 76 -53.78 -113.16 73.61
N ASP A 77 -53.10 -112.64 72.59
CA ASP A 77 -53.36 -111.32 71.98
C ASP A 77 -54.43 -111.34 70.86
N LYS A 78 -54.81 -112.52 70.35
CA LYS A 78 -55.85 -112.68 69.31
C LYS A 78 -57.28 -112.77 69.86
N GLY A 79 -57.55 -112.06 70.96
CA GLY A 79 -58.86 -111.95 71.61
C GLY A 79 -59.65 -110.66 71.33
N GLY A 80 -59.14 -109.73 70.51
CA GLY A 80 -59.75 -108.39 70.32
C GLY A 80 -59.84 -107.89 68.87
N GLY A 81 -60.03 -108.80 67.91
CA GLY A 81 -59.86 -108.54 66.47
C GLY A 81 -61.09 -108.06 65.69
N THR A 82 -61.87 -107.10 66.19
CA THR A 82 -62.94 -106.46 65.40
C THR A 82 -63.03 -104.93 65.52
N GLU A 83 -62.52 -104.31 66.59
CA GLU A 83 -62.51 -102.82 66.73
C GLU A 83 -61.24 -102.15 66.16
N THR A 84 -60.12 -102.85 66.02
CA THR A 84 -58.85 -102.27 65.54
C THR A 84 -58.78 -102.13 64.01
N SER A 85 -59.53 -102.93 63.25
CA SER A 85 -59.50 -102.88 61.77
C SER A 85 -60.15 -101.60 61.22
N ALA A 86 -61.24 -101.13 61.82
CA ALA A 86 -61.92 -99.91 61.39
C ALA A 86 -61.10 -98.64 61.71
N ILE A 87 -60.36 -98.65 62.83
CA ILE A 87 -59.47 -97.55 63.21
C ILE A 87 -58.26 -97.49 62.25
N HIS A 88 -57.64 -98.63 61.94
CA HIS A 88 -56.54 -98.67 60.99
C HIS A 88 -56.96 -98.31 59.56
N GLU A 89 -58.18 -98.66 59.12
CA GLU A 89 -58.72 -98.25 57.81
C GLU A 89 -59.02 -96.74 57.76
N ALA A 90 -59.53 -96.17 58.85
CA ALA A 90 -59.72 -94.72 59.00
C ALA A 90 -58.38 -93.94 59.08
N GLU A 91 -57.33 -94.55 59.63
CA GLU A 91 -55.98 -93.98 59.62
C GLU A 91 -55.32 -94.08 58.23
N LEU A 92 -55.51 -95.20 57.53
CA LEU A 92 -54.99 -95.39 56.17
C LEU A 92 -55.59 -94.37 55.19
N THR A 93 -56.91 -94.16 55.26
CA THR A 93 -57.60 -93.16 54.44
C THR A 93 -57.14 -91.73 54.75
N LYS A 94 -56.86 -91.40 56.02
CA LYS A 94 -56.25 -90.11 56.40
C LYS A 94 -54.82 -89.95 55.88
N VAL A 95 -54.01 -91.01 55.91
CA VAL A 95 -52.65 -91.00 55.36
C VAL A 95 -52.67 -90.88 53.83
N GLU A 96 -53.59 -91.55 53.14
CA GLU A 96 -53.80 -91.41 51.70
C GLU A 96 -54.26 -89.99 51.33
N GLN A 97 -55.17 -89.40 52.10
CA GLN A 97 -55.55 -87.99 51.96
C GLN A 97 -54.36 -87.05 52.20
N ALA A 98 -53.53 -87.32 53.22
CA ALA A 98 -52.31 -86.55 53.47
C ALA A 98 -51.29 -86.69 52.33
N LEU A 99 -51.11 -87.90 51.78
CA LEU A 99 -50.22 -88.18 50.64
C LEU A 99 -50.70 -87.51 49.35
N THR A 100 -52.00 -87.55 49.08
CA THR A 100 -52.58 -86.84 47.91
C THR A 100 -52.44 -85.34 48.05
N LEU A 101 -52.66 -84.77 49.24
CA LEU A 101 -52.41 -83.36 49.53
C LEU A 101 -50.91 -83.00 49.41
N LEU A 102 -50.00 -83.85 49.90
CA LEU A 102 -48.56 -83.65 49.73
C LEU A 102 -48.14 -83.70 48.26
N ARG A 103 -48.68 -84.64 47.48
CA ARG A 103 -48.44 -84.72 46.03
C ARG A 103 -48.99 -83.50 45.30
N GLN A 104 -50.18 -83.02 45.67
CA GLN A 104 -50.73 -81.78 45.12
C GLN A 104 -49.83 -80.59 45.45
N LYS A 105 -49.36 -80.45 46.70
CA LYS A 105 -48.40 -79.41 47.10
C LYS A 105 -47.07 -79.54 46.36
N GLN A 106 -46.54 -80.74 46.19
CA GLN A 106 -45.31 -81.00 45.43
C GLN A 106 -45.48 -80.62 43.96
N ASN A 107 -46.61 -80.95 43.34
CA ASN A 107 -46.92 -80.56 41.97
C ASN A 107 -47.08 -79.03 41.84
N GLN A 108 -47.73 -78.37 42.81
CA GLN A 108 -47.85 -76.91 42.85
C GLN A 108 -46.49 -76.23 42.98
N VAL A 109 -45.62 -76.69 43.89
CA VAL A 109 -44.26 -76.16 44.06
C VAL A 109 -43.42 -76.45 42.81
N GLY A 110 -43.54 -77.64 42.22
CA GLY A 110 -42.87 -78.00 40.97
C GLY A 110 -43.29 -77.10 39.80
N ALA A 111 -44.59 -76.83 39.66
CA ALA A 111 -45.10 -75.90 38.65
C ALA A 111 -44.62 -74.46 38.90
N ALA A 112 -44.64 -74.00 40.15
CA ALA A 112 -44.14 -72.67 40.52
C ALA A 112 -42.63 -72.52 40.26
N ASN A 113 -41.83 -73.54 40.56
CA ASN A 113 -40.40 -73.54 40.25
C ASN A 113 -40.15 -73.52 38.74
N LYS A 114 -40.90 -74.31 37.97
CA LYS A 114 -40.77 -74.31 36.50
C LYS A 114 -41.09 -72.93 35.89
N ILE A 115 -42.11 -72.23 36.41
CA ILE A 115 -42.44 -70.86 36.00
C ILE A 115 -41.28 -69.90 36.34
N LYS A 116 -40.71 -70.02 37.54
CA LYS A 116 -39.56 -69.20 37.95
C LYS A 116 -38.32 -69.48 37.11
N GLU A 117 -38.04 -70.74 36.77
CA GLU A 117 -36.93 -71.12 35.87
C GLU A 117 -37.13 -70.51 34.48
N THR A 118 -38.34 -70.56 33.92
CA THR A 118 -38.61 -69.90 32.63
C THR A 118 -38.46 -68.39 32.69
N SER A 119 -38.88 -67.76 33.80
CA SER A 119 -38.71 -66.32 33.99
C SER A 119 -37.24 -65.93 34.18
N LEU A 120 -36.46 -66.74 34.91
CA LEU A 120 -35.02 -66.52 35.05
C LEU A 120 -34.30 -66.66 33.70
N ALA A 121 -34.64 -67.66 32.89
CA ALA A 121 -34.08 -67.79 31.55
C ALA A 121 -34.41 -66.58 30.66
N GLN A 122 -35.65 -66.07 30.73
CA GLN A 122 -36.04 -64.84 30.03
C GLN A 122 -35.23 -63.63 30.52
N LEU A 123 -35.10 -63.45 31.84
CA LEU A 123 -34.30 -62.36 32.40
C LEU A 123 -32.81 -62.49 32.06
N GLU A 124 -32.26 -63.71 32.00
CA GLU A 124 -30.88 -63.95 31.58
C GLU A 124 -30.65 -63.62 30.10
N ASP A 125 -31.61 -63.93 29.23
CA ASP A 125 -31.57 -63.56 27.82
C ASP A 125 -31.72 -62.04 27.63
N GLU A 126 -32.65 -61.40 28.34
CA GLU A 126 -32.77 -59.95 28.38
C GLU A 126 -31.47 -59.29 28.89
N LEU A 127 -30.86 -59.84 29.94
CA LEU A 127 -29.59 -59.36 30.48
C LEU A 127 -28.46 -59.52 29.46
N ARG A 128 -28.42 -60.63 28.71
CA ARG A 128 -27.46 -60.82 27.62
C ARG A 128 -27.66 -59.82 26.48
N ASP A 129 -28.90 -59.51 26.13
CA ASP A 129 -29.21 -58.52 25.08
C ASP A 129 -28.91 -57.09 25.56
N LEU A 130 -29.17 -56.78 26.82
CA LEU A 130 -28.73 -55.55 27.49
C LEU A 130 -27.20 -55.46 27.55
N GLN A 131 -26.47 -56.56 27.81
CA GLN A 131 -25.00 -56.57 27.80
C GLN A 131 -24.43 -56.40 26.39
N ARG A 132 -25.08 -56.97 25.36
CA ARG A 132 -24.69 -56.76 23.96
C ARG A 132 -24.91 -55.31 23.51
N SER A 133 -26.03 -54.71 23.90
CA SER A 133 -26.33 -53.30 23.60
C SER A 133 -25.52 -52.31 24.45
N SER A 134 -25.16 -52.70 25.68
CA SER A 134 -24.28 -51.94 26.58
C SER A 134 -22.79 -52.14 26.28
N SER A 135 -22.43 -53.10 25.42
CA SER A 135 -21.07 -53.16 24.85
C SER A 135 -20.89 -51.90 24.02
N ARG A 136 -20.39 -50.84 24.67
CA ARG A 136 -19.98 -49.58 24.04
C ARG A 136 -19.19 -49.97 22.79
N PRO A 137 -19.68 -49.67 21.58
CA PRO A 137 -18.87 -49.85 20.39
C PRO A 137 -17.57 -49.11 20.66
N ALA A 138 -16.45 -49.83 20.65
CA ALA A 138 -15.15 -49.26 20.97
C ALA A 138 -15.01 -47.91 20.24
N HIS A 139 -14.88 -46.84 21.01
CA HIS A 139 -15.01 -45.45 20.54
C HIS A 139 -14.06 -45.13 19.36
N GLU A 140 -13.02 -45.94 19.20
CA GLU A 140 -11.97 -45.87 18.19
C GLU A 140 -12.34 -46.46 16.81
N ALA A 141 -13.40 -47.28 16.75
CA ALA A 141 -13.85 -47.93 15.51
C ALA A 141 -15.09 -47.26 14.90
N ASN A 142 -15.57 -46.15 15.47
CA ASN A 142 -16.69 -45.41 14.87
C ASN A 142 -16.18 -44.64 13.63
N PRO A 143 -16.66 -44.96 12.41
CA PRO A 143 -16.25 -44.27 11.19
C PRO A 143 -16.50 -42.76 11.26
N LEU A 144 -17.50 -42.33 12.03
CA LEU A 144 -17.78 -40.91 12.30
C LEU A 144 -16.60 -40.21 13.01
N MET A 145 -15.98 -40.85 13.99
CA MET A 145 -14.85 -40.27 14.73
C MET A 145 -13.59 -40.16 13.86
N ARG A 146 -13.37 -41.11 12.95
CA ARG A 146 -12.30 -40.98 11.95
C ARG A 146 -12.58 -39.82 11.00
N GLN A 147 -13.83 -39.68 10.56
CA GLN A 147 -14.25 -38.58 9.70
C GLN A 147 -14.06 -37.23 10.39
N ILE A 148 -14.46 -37.10 11.66
CA ILE A 148 -14.23 -35.90 12.49
C ILE A 148 -12.74 -35.56 12.53
N ARG A 149 -11.87 -36.53 12.86
CA ARG A 149 -10.41 -36.32 12.85
C ARG A 149 -9.87 -35.89 11.49
N THR A 150 -10.38 -36.43 10.38
CA THR A 150 -9.93 -36.00 9.05
C THR A 150 -10.39 -34.59 8.70
N LEU A 151 -11.58 -34.19 9.13
CA LEU A 151 -12.10 -32.85 8.94
C LEU A 151 -11.35 -31.83 9.80
N GLU A 152 -11.05 -32.16 11.05
CA GLU A 152 -10.21 -31.36 11.95
C GLU A 152 -8.82 -31.13 11.34
N ASN A 153 -8.14 -32.19 10.90
CA ASN A 153 -6.84 -32.07 10.23
C ASN A 153 -6.90 -31.25 8.93
N ARG A 154 -8.03 -31.26 8.22
CA ARG A 154 -8.23 -30.47 7.01
C ARG A 154 -8.48 -28.99 7.35
N LEU A 155 -9.21 -28.73 8.44
CA LEU A 155 -9.44 -27.40 8.98
C LEU A 155 -8.12 -26.77 9.45
N ASP A 156 -7.31 -27.50 10.22
CA ASP A 156 -6.00 -27.03 10.68
C ASP A 156 -5.09 -26.67 9.51
N LYS A 157 -5.04 -27.51 8.47
CA LYS A 157 -4.30 -27.21 7.23
C LYS A 157 -4.84 -25.98 6.51
N ALA A 158 -6.16 -25.78 6.48
CA ALA A 158 -6.76 -24.59 5.89
C ALA A 158 -6.42 -23.33 6.71
N MET A 159 -6.43 -23.41 8.04
CA MET A 159 -6.04 -22.33 8.93
C MET A 159 -4.57 -21.95 8.78
N ILE A 160 -3.66 -22.92 8.71
CA ILE A 160 -2.23 -22.66 8.47
C ILE A 160 -2.05 -21.92 7.14
N LYS A 161 -2.68 -22.39 6.06
CA LYS A 161 -2.62 -21.73 4.75
C LYS A 161 -3.23 -20.33 4.76
N TYR A 162 -4.33 -20.13 5.48
CA TYR A 162 -4.95 -18.82 5.63
C TYR A 162 -4.03 -17.84 6.36
N ASN A 163 -3.43 -18.26 7.47
CA ASN A 163 -2.50 -17.44 8.24
C ASN A 163 -1.23 -17.12 7.44
N GLU A 164 -0.70 -18.09 6.69
CA GLU A 164 0.42 -17.87 5.77
C GLU A 164 0.07 -16.87 4.67
N ALA A 165 -1.08 -17.05 3.99
CA ALA A 165 -1.56 -16.11 2.99
C ALA A 165 -1.81 -14.70 3.58
N GLN A 166 -2.32 -14.61 4.80
CA GLN A 166 -2.52 -13.33 5.49
C GLN A 166 -1.18 -12.67 5.83
N SER A 167 -0.17 -13.43 6.23
CA SER A 167 1.18 -12.92 6.47
C SER A 167 1.82 -12.38 5.18
N ILE A 168 1.68 -13.10 4.07
CA ILE A 168 2.15 -12.68 2.74
C ILE A 168 1.38 -11.44 2.26
N ARG A 169 0.07 -11.38 2.49
CA ARG A 169 -0.73 -10.19 2.17
C ARG A 169 -0.22 -8.97 2.93
N LYS A 170 0.02 -9.10 4.24
CA LYS A 170 0.56 -8.00 5.07
C LYS A 170 1.91 -7.49 4.55
N THR A 171 2.80 -8.37 4.10
CA THR A 171 4.09 -7.94 3.53
C THR A 171 3.90 -7.22 2.20
N TYR A 172 3.01 -7.71 1.31
CA TYR A 172 2.67 -6.99 0.08
C TYR A 172 2.00 -5.64 0.34
N ASP A 173 1.09 -5.55 1.31
CA ASP A 173 0.47 -4.28 1.70
C ASP A 173 1.52 -3.27 2.16
N GLN A 174 2.53 -3.72 2.92
CA GLN A 174 3.65 -2.87 3.36
C GLN A 174 4.52 -2.43 2.18
N ILE A 175 4.84 -3.33 1.24
CA ILE A 175 5.58 -2.99 0.01
C ILE A 175 4.79 -1.96 -0.81
N VAL A 176 3.49 -2.15 -0.99
CA VAL A 176 2.63 -1.22 -1.74
C VAL A 176 2.58 0.14 -1.05
N LYS A 177 2.47 0.18 0.29
CA LYS A 177 2.49 1.44 1.05
C LYS A 177 3.80 2.19 0.81
N ARG A 178 4.95 1.51 0.94
CA ARG A 178 6.27 2.09 0.70
C ARG A 178 6.42 2.58 -0.74
N LEU A 179 5.99 1.82 -1.74
CA LEU A 179 6.04 2.23 -3.14
C LEU A 179 5.16 3.46 -3.43
N LYS A 180 4.02 3.59 -2.75
CA LYS A 180 3.16 4.78 -2.85
C LYS A 180 3.82 6.01 -2.22
N GLU A 181 4.47 5.85 -1.06
CA GLU A 181 5.26 6.91 -0.42
C GLU A 181 6.43 7.33 -1.32
N GLU A 182 7.19 6.36 -1.85
CA GLU A 182 8.30 6.62 -2.78
C GLU A 182 7.82 7.34 -4.06
N ARG A 183 6.65 6.96 -4.61
CA ARG A 183 6.04 7.65 -5.76
C ARG A 183 5.81 9.14 -5.49
N VAL A 184 5.23 9.49 -4.33
CA VAL A 184 5.00 10.89 -3.96
C VAL A 184 6.32 11.64 -3.79
N ASN A 185 7.33 10.99 -3.21
CA ASN A 185 8.65 11.59 -3.08
C ASN A 185 9.32 11.86 -4.43
N PHE A 186 9.18 10.96 -5.41
CA PHE A 186 9.67 11.20 -6.77
C PHE A 186 8.93 12.35 -7.46
N ASP A 187 7.62 12.48 -7.28
CA ASP A 187 6.86 13.62 -7.81
C ASP A 187 7.38 14.95 -7.23
N ASN A 188 7.70 14.99 -5.93
CA ASN A 188 8.30 16.17 -5.29
C ASN A 188 9.71 16.47 -5.81
N GLN A 189 10.56 15.46 -5.97
CA GLN A 189 11.90 15.62 -6.53
C GLN A 189 11.85 16.10 -7.99
N LEU A 190 10.90 15.59 -8.78
CA LEU A 190 10.69 16.01 -10.15
C LEU A 190 10.26 17.48 -10.19
N GLY A 191 9.28 17.88 -9.37
CA GLY A 191 8.84 19.28 -9.28
C GLY A 191 9.97 20.23 -8.86
N ALA A 192 10.85 19.80 -7.95
CA ALA A 192 12.04 20.57 -7.58
C ALA A 192 13.02 20.72 -8.77
N ILE A 193 13.28 19.64 -9.51
CA ILE A 193 14.14 19.66 -10.70
C ILE A 193 13.53 20.57 -11.78
N GLU A 194 12.23 20.45 -12.05
CA GLU A 194 11.50 21.29 -13.01
C GLU A 194 11.57 22.77 -12.63
N ALA A 195 11.38 23.11 -11.36
CA ALA A 195 11.54 24.49 -10.88
C ALA A 195 12.97 25.02 -11.10
N THR A 196 13.99 24.19 -10.83
CA THR A 196 15.38 24.58 -11.10
C THR A 196 15.68 24.71 -12.60
N LEU A 197 15.06 23.88 -13.44
CA LEU A 197 15.19 23.97 -14.89
C LEU A 197 14.61 25.28 -15.40
N HIS A 198 13.38 25.63 -14.99
CA HIS A 198 12.76 26.90 -15.37
C HIS A 198 13.55 28.12 -14.89
N ALA A 199 14.08 28.10 -13.67
CA ALA A 199 14.97 29.17 -13.21
C ALA A 199 16.22 29.30 -14.10
N LYS A 200 16.80 28.18 -14.52
CA LYS A 200 17.98 28.17 -15.40
C LYS A 200 17.67 28.59 -16.84
N GLU A 201 16.48 28.25 -17.34
CA GLU A 201 15.99 28.74 -18.63
C GLU A 201 15.82 30.26 -18.61
N HIS A 202 15.22 30.81 -17.55
CA HIS A 202 15.11 32.25 -17.37
C HIS A 202 16.49 32.93 -17.27
N ASP A 203 17.42 32.38 -16.47
CA ASP A 203 18.81 32.87 -16.38
C ASP A 203 19.48 32.86 -17.78
N TYR A 204 19.21 31.82 -18.58
CA TYR A 204 19.75 31.69 -19.93
C TYR A 204 19.17 32.73 -20.89
N GLU A 205 17.86 32.97 -20.84
CA GLU A 205 17.19 34.01 -21.63
C GLU A 205 17.72 35.41 -21.30
N GLU A 206 17.90 35.71 -20.01
CA GLU A 206 18.51 36.97 -19.56
C GLU A 206 19.95 37.10 -20.10
N LEU A 207 20.76 36.04 -19.98
CA LEU A 207 22.13 36.04 -20.50
C LEU A 207 22.18 36.21 -22.03
N LEU A 208 21.21 35.64 -22.75
CA LEU A 208 21.08 35.78 -24.19
C LEU A 208 20.79 37.23 -24.60
N LEU A 209 19.88 37.89 -23.89
CA LEU A 209 19.58 39.32 -24.06
C LEU A 209 20.83 40.17 -23.78
N MET A 210 21.52 39.93 -22.67
CA MET A 210 22.77 40.61 -22.35
C MET A 210 23.85 40.40 -23.42
N SER A 211 23.94 39.19 -24.00
CA SER A 211 24.86 38.89 -25.09
C SER A 211 24.51 39.65 -26.38
N HIS A 212 23.22 39.77 -26.70
CA HIS A 212 22.76 40.58 -27.82
C HIS A 212 23.12 42.05 -27.61
N ASP A 213 22.85 42.61 -26.42
CA ASP A 213 23.18 43.99 -26.08
C ASP A 213 24.69 44.26 -26.13
N ALA A 214 25.50 43.34 -25.60
CA ALA A 214 26.96 43.41 -25.66
C ALA A 214 27.46 43.35 -27.12
N SER A 215 26.84 42.51 -27.96
CA SER A 215 27.17 42.42 -29.39
C SER A 215 26.81 43.71 -30.13
N HIS A 216 25.63 44.27 -29.85
CA HIS A 216 25.20 45.54 -30.41
C HIS A 216 26.14 46.69 -30.00
N ALA A 217 26.48 46.79 -28.71
CA ALA A 217 27.43 47.79 -28.22
C ALA A 217 28.81 47.67 -28.88
N LYS A 218 29.29 46.44 -29.09
CA LYS A 218 30.54 46.18 -29.82
C LYS A 218 30.44 46.62 -31.28
N ASP A 219 29.33 46.36 -31.96
CA ASP A 219 29.15 46.72 -33.36
C ASP A 219 29.00 48.24 -33.54
N VAL A 220 28.33 48.92 -32.62
CA VAL A 220 28.31 50.40 -32.55
C VAL A 220 29.71 50.96 -32.37
N ALA A 221 30.48 50.46 -31.39
CA ALA A 221 31.84 50.91 -31.16
C ALA A 221 32.76 50.65 -32.37
N ARG A 222 32.58 49.52 -33.08
CA ARG A 222 33.30 49.22 -34.32
C ARG A 222 32.93 50.18 -35.45
N ALA A 223 31.65 50.50 -35.59
CA ALA A 223 31.17 51.45 -36.60
C ALA A 223 31.69 52.87 -36.33
N GLU A 224 31.70 53.31 -35.06
CA GLU A 224 32.30 54.58 -34.65
C GLU A 224 33.81 54.61 -34.92
N LEU A 225 34.52 53.54 -34.56
CA LEU A 225 35.96 53.42 -34.83
C LEU A 225 36.24 53.48 -36.34
N ALA A 226 35.45 52.80 -37.17
CA ALA A 226 35.59 52.85 -38.63
C ALA A 226 35.33 54.26 -39.19
N LYS A 227 34.31 54.97 -38.70
CA LYS A 227 34.05 56.37 -39.07
C LYS A 227 35.23 57.28 -38.70
N LEU A 228 35.74 57.16 -37.47
CA LEU A 228 36.91 57.94 -37.02
C LEU A 228 38.16 57.63 -37.83
N GLN A 229 38.40 56.35 -38.16
CA GLN A 229 39.49 55.97 -39.05
C GLN A 229 39.34 56.61 -40.43
N SER A 230 38.14 56.58 -41.03
CA SER A 230 37.87 57.22 -42.31
C SER A 230 38.17 58.72 -42.25
N LEU A 231 37.66 59.42 -41.23
CA LEU A 231 37.90 60.85 -41.02
C LEU A 231 39.39 61.17 -40.89
N VAL A 232 40.14 60.38 -40.10
CA VAL A 232 41.60 60.55 -39.96
C VAL A 232 42.32 60.32 -41.28
N THR A 233 41.90 59.33 -42.09
CA THR A 233 42.51 59.10 -43.41
C THR A 233 42.19 60.20 -44.41
N GLU A 234 40.97 60.73 -44.40
CA GLU A 234 40.56 61.87 -45.23
C GLU A 234 41.32 63.14 -44.84
N GLU A 235 41.46 63.41 -43.54
CA GLU A 235 42.23 64.55 -43.04
C GLU A 235 43.71 64.41 -43.41
N ARG A 236 44.30 63.22 -43.28
CA ARG A 236 45.67 62.95 -43.73
C ARG A 236 45.82 63.21 -45.23
N LYS A 237 44.90 62.70 -46.06
CA LYS A 237 44.89 62.94 -47.51
C LYS A 237 44.71 64.43 -47.83
N ALA A 238 43.86 65.16 -47.11
CA ALA A 238 43.67 66.59 -47.30
C ALA A 238 44.93 67.39 -46.95
N ARG A 239 45.57 67.09 -45.81
CA ARG A 239 46.85 67.70 -45.42
C ARG A 239 47.97 67.36 -46.41
N GLU A 240 48.03 66.13 -46.90
CA GLU A 240 49.00 65.72 -47.91
C GLU A 240 48.78 66.48 -49.23
N LYS A 241 47.53 66.59 -49.70
CA LYS A 241 47.18 67.43 -50.86
C LYS A 241 47.61 68.88 -50.66
N GLU A 242 47.27 69.50 -49.53
CA GLU A 242 47.66 70.87 -49.22
C GLU A 242 49.19 71.04 -49.19
N LEU A 243 49.92 70.08 -48.60
CA LEU A 243 51.39 70.10 -48.62
C LEU A 243 51.94 69.96 -50.03
N THR A 244 51.36 69.11 -50.88
CA THR A 244 51.77 68.99 -52.28
C THR A 244 51.48 70.26 -53.08
N GLU A 245 50.32 70.88 -52.88
CA GLU A 245 49.96 72.15 -53.52
C GLU A 245 50.92 73.27 -53.11
N ARG A 246 51.25 73.38 -51.82
CA ARG A 246 52.23 74.35 -51.32
C ARG A 246 53.64 74.08 -51.88
N ARG A 247 54.08 72.82 -51.95
CA ARG A 247 55.36 72.44 -52.57
C ARG A 247 55.40 72.83 -54.04
N ASN A 248 54.34 72.52 -54.79
CA ASN A 248 54.22 72.87 -56.21
C ASN A 248 54.22 74.40 -56.41
N ALA A 249 53.55 75.15 -55.54
CA ALA A 249 53.55 76.62 -55.60
C ALA A 249 54.92 77.22 -55.32
N VAL A 250 55.67 76.67 -54.36
CA VAL A 250 57.07 77.07 -54.08
C VAL A 250 57.96 76.73 -55.28
N GLN A 251 57.87 75.51 -55.80
CA GLN A 251 58.63 75.08 -56.97
C GLN A 251 58.33 75.96 -58.20
N ALA A 252 57.06 76.26 -58.47
CA ALA A 252 56.68 77.16 -59.56
C ALA A 252 57.21 78.59 -59.38
N ARG A 253 57.29 79.09 -58.14
CA ARG A 253 57.94 80.39 -57.82
C ARG A 253 59.44 80.35 -58.05
N GLU A 254 60.12 79.29 -57.62
CA GLU A 254 61.55 79.10 -57.88
C GLU A 254 61.84 79.02 -59.38
N GLU A 255 61.04 78.26 -60.14
CA GLU A 255 61.15 78.18 -61.60
C GLU A 255 60.90 79.53 -62.27
N MET A 256 59.89 80.29 -61.83
CA MET A 256 59.63 81.64 -62.34
C MET A 256 60.78 82.61 -62.02
N ALA A 257 61.30 82.57 -60.79
CA ALA A 257 62.44 83.40 -60.37
C ALA A 257 63.69 83.06 -61.20
N ASN A 258 63.97 81.78 -61.41
CA ASN A 258 65.06 81.32 -62.28
C ASN A 258 64.87 81.82 -63.72
N ARG A 259 63.66 81.68 -64.30
CA ARG A 259 63.33 82.22 -65.64
C ARG A 259 63.46 83.74 -65.70
N MET A 260 63.12 84.46 -64.63
CA MET A 260 63.26 85.92 -64.56
C MET A 260 64.73 86.32 -64.58
N VAL A 261 65.57 85.65 -63.80
CA VAL A 261 67.02 85.86 -63.79
C VAL A 261 67.65 85.54 -65.16
N GLU A 262 67.22 84.45 -65.81
CA GLU A 262 67.65 84.12 -67.17
C GLU A 262 67.22 85.18 -68.20
N ARG A 263 65.98 85.67 -68.12
CA ARG A 263 65.49 86.75 -68.98
C ARG A 263 66.17 88.09 -68.69
N GLU A 264 66.52 88.37 -67.45
CA GLU A 264 67.23 89.58 -67.08
C GLU A 264 68.66 89.55 -67.61
N LYS A 265 69.35 88.41 -67.54
CA LYS A 265 70.62 88.18 -68.27
C LYS A 265 70.45 88.42 -69.77
N ALA A 266 69.45 87.80 -70.41
CA ALA A 266 69.19 87.98 -71.84
C ALA A 266 68.78 89.42 -72.22
N ARG A 267 68.07 90.14 -71.34
CA ARG A 267 67.73 91.56 -71.55
C ARG A 267 68.94 92.47 -71.37
N GLN A 268 69.83 92.19 -70.42
CA GLN A 268 71.10 92.91 -70.33
C GLN A 268 71.90 92.73 -71.62
N ASP A 269 71.89 91.52 -72.21
CA ASP A 269 72.52 91.26 -73.51
C ASP A 269 71.85 92.02 -74.68
N ILE A 270 70.50 92.17 -74.67
CA ILE A 270 69.75 92.89 -75.73
C ILE A 270 69.76 94.42 -75.56
N VAL A 271 69.73 94.96 -74.34
CA VAL A 271 69.82 96.41 -74.09
C VAL A 271 71.21 96.94 -74.47
N LEU A 272 72.24 96.09 -74.37
CA LEU A 272 73.54 96.35 -74.99
C LEU A 272 73.47 96.44 -76.53
N ALA A 273 72.49 95.80 -77.17
CA ALA A 273 72.30 95.79 -78.62
C ALA A 273 71.28 96.82 -79.16
N ALA A 274 70.31 97.27 -78.36
CA ALA A 274 69.15 98.07 -78.82
C ALA A 274 69.22 99.57 -78.47
N LYS A 275 70.43 100.14 -78.47
CA LYS A 275 70.67 101.59 -78.36
C LYS A 275 70.46 102.25 -79.74
N GLY A 276 69.24 102.26 -80.26
CA GLY A 276 68.97 102.78 -81.60
C GLY A 276 67.48 103.03 -81.91
N ASP A 277 67.16 104.33 -82.02
CA ASP A 277 66.12 104.99 -82.80
C ASP A 277 64.65 105.06 -82.37
N LEU A 278 64.25 106.32 -82.17
CA LEU A 278 62.92 106.90 -82.09
C LEU A 278 62.28 107.04 -83.48
N SER A 279 60.94 107.17 -83.54
CA SER A 279 60.28 108.36 -84.14
C SER A 279 58.76 108.33 -83.94
N SER A 280 58.20 109.50 -83.65
CA SER A 280 56.87 109.78 -83.09
C SER A 280 55.93 110.46 -84.11
N GLU A 281 56.06 110.18 -85.41
CA GLU A 281 55.43 111.04 -86.43
C GLU A 281 54.68 110.27 -87.53
N ALA A 282 54.08 109.13 -87.15
CA ALA A 282 53.17 108.38 -88.00
C ALA A 282 51.83 108.03 -87.31
N GLU A 283 51.57 108.57 -86.12
CA GLU A 283 50.45 108.14 -85.26
C GLU A 283 49.13 108.91 -85.50
N GLU A 284 49.17 110.07 -86.15
CA GLU A 284 48.01 110.98 -86.20
C GLU A 284 47.18 110.91 -87.48
N ALA A 285 47.71 110.37 -88.57
CA ALA A 285 46.96 110.23 -89.83
C ALA A 285 46.11 108.95 -89.90
N LEU A 286 46.44 107.91 -89.12
CA LEU A 286 45.70 106.65 -89.08
C LEU A 286 44.42 106.73 -88.20
N LYS A 287 44.41 107.61 -87.19
CA LYS A 287 43.29 107.77 -86.24
C LYS A 287 41.99 108.26 -86.88
N LYS A 288 42.04 109.06 -87.95
CA LYS A 288 40.81 109.66 -88.53
C LYS A 288 40.04 108.74 -89.48
N ASN A 289 40.69 107.79 -90.17
CA ASN A 289 39.99 106.79 -91.00
C ASN A 289 39.54 105.55 -90.20
N LEU A 290 40.12 105.31 -89.02
CA LEU A 290 39.64 104.28 -88.08
C LEU A 290 38.31 104.66 -87.43
N VAL A 291 38.09 105.95 -87.14
CA VAL A 291 36.91 106.42 -86.39
C VAL A 291 35.61 106.33 -87.19
N THR A 292 35.65 106.48 -88.51
CA THR A 292 34.45 106.44 -89.37
C THR A 292 33.99 105.01 -89.68
N ASN A 293 34.92 104.08 -89.88
CA ASN A 293 34.61 102.64 -89.95
C ASN A 293 34.20 102.06 -88.58
N ALA A 294 34.75 102.57 -87.48
CA ALA A 294 34.35 102.18 -86.13
C ALA A 294 32.88 102.54 -85.82
N LEU A 295 32.40 103.70 -86.27
CA LEU A 295 31.05 104.17 -85.95
C LEU A 295 29.93 103.36 -86.62
N HIS A 296 30.13 102.91 -87.87
CA HIS A 296 29.16 102.05 -88.55
C HIS A 296 29.17 100.62 -88.03
N HIS A 297 30.35 100.13 -87.60
CA HIS A 297 30.45 98.85 -86.91
C HIS A 297 29.76 98.88 -85.55
N GLN A 298 29.84 100.02 -84.83
CA GLN A 298 29.28 100.22 -83.50
C GLN A 298 27.74 100.21 -83.49
N LEU A 299 27.07 100.72 -84.53
CA LEU A 299 25.60 100.73 -84.56
C LEU A 299 24.99 99.34 -84.84
N ASN A 300 25.59 98.57 -85.74
CA ASN A 300 25.22 97.16 -85.96
C ASN A 300 25.70 96.26 -84.81
N GLN A 301 26.82 96.60 -84.16
CA GLN A 301 27.25 95.98 -82.90
C GLN A 301 26.21 96.22 -81.82
N ASN A 302 25.69 97.43 -81.59
CA ASN A 302 24.79 97.68 -80.47
C ASN A 302 23.47 96.88 -80.54
N VAL A 303 22.97 96.56 -81.74
CA VAL A 303 21.78 95.71 -81.92
C VAL A 303 22.11 94.23 -81.73
N MET A 304 23.22 93.77 -82.32
CA MET A 304 23.73 92.40 -82.08
C MET A 304 24.18 92.20 -80.63
N GLU A 305 24.76 93.20 -79.98
CA GLU A 305 25.18 93.21 -78.58
C GLU A 305 23.97 93.22 -77.66
N GLY A 306 22.85 93.85 -78.02
CA GLY A 306 21.60 93.73 -77.27
C GLY A 306 21.08 92.28 -77.27
N GLU A 307 21.00 91.65 -78.44
CA GLU A 307 20.57 90.25 -78.56
C GLU A 307 21.60 89.27 -77.96
N GLN A 308 22.89 89.57 -78.11
CA GLN A 308 23.99 88.76 -77.61
C GLN A 308 24.25 88.95 -76.12
N GLN A 309 23.91 90.10 -75.53
CA GLN A 309 23.88 90.29 -74.07
C GLN A 309 22.73 89.52 -73.46
N VAL A 310 21.56 89.47 -74.12
CA VAL A 310 20.44 88.63 -73.65
C VAL A 310 20.79 87.15 -73.79
N MET A 311 21.37 86.72 -74.92
CA MET A 311 21.87 85.35 -75.08
C MET A 311 23.01 85.05 -74.10
N SER A 312 23.92 85.98 -73.85
CA SER A 312 25.02 85.82 -72.88
C SER A 312 24.50 85.77 -71.45
N ALA A 313 23.46 86.53 -71.11
CA ALA A 313 22.81 86.48 -69.80
C ALA A 313 22.10 85.13 -69.60
N TYR A 314 21.39 84.62 -70.61
CA TYR A 314 20.83 83.28 -70.57
C TYR A 314 21.91 82.21 -70.53
N GLU A 315 22.99 82.32 -71.31
CA GLU A 315 24.10 81.37 -71.32
C GLU A 315 24.86 81.40 -69.98
N ALA A 316 25.06 82.56 -69.36
CA ALA A 316 25.65 82.70 -68.04
C ALA A 316 24.75 82.10 -66.95
N ALA A 317 23.43 82.33 -67.03
CA ALA A 317 22.47 81.69 -66.14
C ALA A 317 22.46 80.16 -66.32
N PHE A 318 22.52 79.67 -67.56
CA PHE A 318 22.59 78.24 -67.88
C PHE A 318 23.93 77.63 -67.46
N ARG A 319 25.07 78.31 -67.63
CA ARG A 319 26.38 77.85 -67.11
C ARG A 319 26.35 77.77 -65.59
N LYS A 320 25.74 78.74 -64.91
CA LYS A 320 25.58 78.72 -63.46
C LYS A 320 24.71 77.55 -63.00
N ILE A 321 23.62 77.25 -63.70
CA ILE A 321 22.79 76.06 -63.44
C ILE A 321 23.59 74.79 -63.75
N LYS A 322 24.35 74.75 -64.85
CA LYS A 322 25.18 73.62 -65.27
C LYS A 322 26.30 73.31 -64.27
N GLU A 323 26.94 74.34 -63.73
CA GLU A 323 27.96 74.24 -62.68
C GLU A 323 27.34 73.79 -61.35
N ALA A 324 26.17 74.33 -60.98
CA ALA A 324 25.48 73.95 -59.74
C ALA A 324 24.89 72.53 -59.78
N THR A 325 24.45 72.07 -60.96
CA THR A 325 23.89 70.73 -61.15
C THR A 325 24.94 69.69 -61.57
N GLY A 326 26.11 70.12 -62.04
CA GLY A 326 27.23 69.27 -62.43
C GLY A 326 27.02 68.44 -63.71
N VAL A 327 26.11 68.87 -64.59
CA VAL A 327 25.60 68.05 -65.71
C VAL A 327 26.12 68.54 -67.06
N GLY A 328 26.47 67.63 -67.98
CA GLY A 328 27.14 67.97 -69.24
C GLY A 328 26.23 68.54 -70.34
N ASP A 329 24.95 68.19 -70.35
CA ASP A 329 23.98 68.51 -71.40
C ASP A 329 22.70 69.17 -70.84
N VAL A 330 22.11 70.10 -71.60
CA VAL A 330 20.92 70.87 -71.21
C VAL A 330 19.70 69.96 -71.07
N ASN A 331 19.57 68.95 -71.93
CA ASN A 331 18.48 67.97 -71.80
C ASN A 331 18.57 67.14 -70.53
N GLU A 332 19.79 66.81 -70.08
CA GLU A 332 20.02 66.07 -68.83
C GLU A 332 19.70 66.95 -67.60
N VAL A 333 19.95 68.27 -67.68
CA VAL A 333 19.51 69.24 -66.65
C VAL A 333 17.98 69.26 -66.56
N ILE A 334 17.27 69.33 -67.69
CA ILE A 334 15.79 69.34 -67.71
C ILE A 334 15.24 68.03 -67.13
N GLN A 335 15.80 66.90 -67.53
CA GLN A 335 15.36 65.59 -67.04
C GLN A 335 15.62 65.44 -65.53
N LYS A 336 16.78 65.89 -65.03
CA LYS A 336 17.06 65.93 -63.58
C LYS A 336 16.13 66.87 -62.84
N PHE A 337 15.79 68.03 -63.39
CA PHE A 337 14.85 68.95 -62.76
C PHE A 337 13.44 68.38 -62.65
N VAL A 338 12.97 67.69 -63.69
CA VAL A 338 11.65 67.03 -63.71
C VAL A 338 11.65 65.86 -62.73
N THR A 339 12.64 64.97 -62.80
CA THR A 339 12.75 63.83 -61.89
C THR A 339 13.00 64.24 -60.44
N GLN A 340 13.72 65.33 -60.19
CA GLN A 340 13.92 65.89 -58.85
C GLN A 340 12.61 66.38 -58.24
N LYS A 341 11.72 66.97 -59.04
CA LYS A 341 10.39 67.38 -58.56
C LYS A 341 9.52 66.18 -58.21
N ASP A 342 9.66 65.08 -58.94
CA ASP A 342 8.96 63.84 -58.63
C ASP A 342 9.56 63.11 -57.41
N THR A 343 10.89 63.13 -57.24
CA THR A 343 11.53 62.59 -56.02
C THR A 343 11.22 63.45 -54.80
N GLU A 344 11.14 64.78 -54.93
CA GLU A 344 10.69 65.69 -53.87
C GLU A 344 9.26 65.39 -53.45
N LYS A 345 8.33 65.23 -54.40
CA LYS A 345 6.94 64.82 -54.10
C LYS A 345 6.88 63.46 -53.40
N ASN A 346 7.67 62.49 -53.86
CA ASN A 346 7.71 61.17 -53.24
C ASN A 346 8.30 61.21 -51.82
N LEU A 347 9.34 62.01 -51.60
CA LEU A 347 9.91 62.24 -50.27
C LEU A 347 8.90 62.93 -49.36
N MET A 348 8.21 63.97 -49.83
CA MET A 348 7.14 64.63 -49.06
C MET A 348 6.00 63.67 -48.72
N ALA A 349 5.62 62.77 -49.65
CA ALA A 349 4.61 61.74 -49.40
C ALA A 349 5.09 60.75 -48.32
N MET A 350 6.34 60.25 -48.42
CA MET A 350 6.93 59.36 -47.42
C MET A 350 7.09 60.05 -46.06
N THR A 351 7.47 61.33 -46.02
CA THR A 351 7.54 62.11 -44.77
C THR A 351 6.16 62.25 -44.15
N ARG A 352 5.13 62.52 -44.97
CA ARG A 352 3.75 62.62 -44.48
C ARG A 352 3.23 61.27 -43.94
N GLU A 353 3.53 60.18 -44.63
CA GLU A 353 3.15 58.84 -44.19
C GLU A 353 3.90 58.42 -42.92
N ALA A 354 5.20 58.70 -42.83
CA ALA A 354 5.99 58.47 -41.63
C ALA A 354 5.47 59.29 -40.44
N GLN A 355 5.12 60.57 -40.66
CA GLN A 355 4.51 61.41 -39.63
C GLN A 355 3.16 60.84 -39.17
N ALA A 356 2.30 60.42 -40.10
CA ALA A 356 1.02 59.81 -39.75
C ALA A 356 1.19 58.51 -38.94
N ARG A 357 2.20 57.68 -39.25
CA ARG A 357 2.53 56.49 -38.46
C ARG A 357 3.07 56.83 -37.07
N ILE A 358 3.87 57.89 -36.94
CA ILE A 358 4.35 58.37 -35.64
C ILE A 358 3.16 58.81 -34.77
N ASP A 359 2.22 59.56 -35.36
CA ASP A 359 1.04 60.06 -34.65
C ASP A 359 0.12 58.89 -34.22
N GLN A 360 -0.11 57.90 -35.09
CA GLN A 360 -0.84 56.66 -34.74
C GLN A 360 -0.18 55.88 -33.60
N LEU A 361 1.12 55.63 -33.70
CA LEU A 361 1.87 54.92 -32.64
C LEU A 361 1.90 55.70 -31.32
N ALA A 362 1.91 57.04 -31.39
CA ALA A 362 1.81 57.88 -30.20
C ALA A 362 0.43 57.78 -29.53
N GLU A 363 -0.64 57.72 -30.31
CA GLU A 363 -2.01 57.53 -29.83
C GLU A 363 -2.21 56.13 -29.22
N GLU A 364 -1.74 55.07 -29.90
CA GLU A 364 -1.75 53.69 -29.37
C GLU A 364 -0.94 53.57 -28.07
N ARG A 365 0.22 54.22 -28.01
CA ARG A 365 1.03 54.27 -26.79
C ARG A 365 0.30 55.02 -25.67
N ALA A 366 -0.39 56.11 -25.97
CA ALA A 366 -1.17 56.85 -24.98
C ALA A 366 -2.36 56.03 -24.47
N ALA A 367 -3.10 55.36 -25.35
CA ALA A 367 -4.21 54.47 -25.00
C ALA A 367 -3.74 53.27 -24.15
N THR A 368 -2.66 52.61 -24.57
CA THR A 368 -2.07 51.49 -23.81
C THR A 368 -1.57 51.95 -22.45
N LYS A 369 -0.93 53.13 -22.38
CA LYS A 369 -0.50 53.70 -21.11
C LYS A 369 -1.68 54.04 -20.21
N ALA A 370 -2.76 54.60 -20.74
CA ALA A 370 -3.97 54.87 -19.98
C ALA A 370 -4.61 53.59 -19.43
N SER A 371 -4.68 52.51 -20.22
CA SER A 371 -5.16 51.21 -19.76
C SER A 371 -4.26 50.58 -18.69
N VAL A 372 -2.93 50.73 -18.82
CA VAL A 372 -1.98 50.27 -17.80
C VAL A 372 -2.08 51.10 -16.52
N ASP A 373 -2.24 52.42 -16.63
CA ASP A 373 -2.44 53.30 -15.48
C ASP A 373 -3.79 52.98 -14.81
N GLU A 374 -4.86 52.74 -15.58
CA GLU A 374 -6.14 52.27 -15.06
C GLU A 374 -6.00 50.93 -14.34
N MET A 375 -5.28 49.95 -14.89
CA MET A 375 -5.03 48.67 -14.18
C MET A 375 -4.15 48.85 -12.93
N LYS A 376 -3.13 49.72 -12.98
CA LYS A 376 -2.24 49.98 -11.84
C LYS A 376 -2.97 50.71 -10.71
N TYR A 377 -3.80 51.68 -11.03
CA TYR A 377 -4.52 52.49 -10.04
C TYR A 377 -5.88 51.88 -9.64
N SER A 378 -6.48 51.00 -10.45
CA SER A 378 -7.65 50.19 -10.04
C SER A 378 -7.24 48.94 -9.25
N GLY A 379 -6.07 48.34 -9.54
CA GLY A 379 -5.58 47.14 -8.87
C GLY A 379 -4.88 47.39 -7.53
N ALA A 380 -4.29 48.57 -7.30
CA ALA A 380 -3.49 48.84 -6.09
C ALA A 380 -4.12 49.84 -5.10
N GLY A 381 -5.27 50.45 -5.41
CA GLY A 381 -5.82 51.56 -4.61
C GLY A 381 -7.31 51.50 -4.28
N GLY A 382 -8.08 50.57 -4.84
CA GLY A 382 -9.52 50.48 -4.56
C GLY A 382 -9.78 49.72 -3.26
N GLN A 383 -10.32 50.40 -2.23
CA GLN A 383 -10.84 49.77 -1.01
C GLN A 383 -11.81 48.59 -1.30
N SER A 384 -12.44 48.55 -2.48
CA SER A 384 -13.31 47.45 -2.92
C SER A 384 -12.59 46.11 -3.08
N SER A 385 -11.40 46.08 -3.70
CA SER A 385 -10.68 44.83 -3.95
C SER A 385 -10.22 44.19 -2.63
N ARG A 386 -9.74 45.00 -1.68
CA ARG A 386 -9.38 44.50 -0.34
C ARG A 386 -10.59 44.04 0.46
N GLN A 387 -11.71 44.74 0.37
CA GLN A 387 -12.95 44.37 1.07
C GLN A 387 -13.61 43.11 0.47
N GLU A 388 -13.48 42.91 -0.84
CA GLU A 388 -13.91 41.69 -1.52
C GLU A 388 -13.02 40.50 -1.16
N VAL A 389 -11.70 40.69 -1.10
CA VAL A 389 -10.75 39.68 -0.61
C VAL A 389 -11.03 39.36 0.85
N GLU A 390 -11.20 40.35 1.72
CA GLU A 390 -11.52 40.14 3.14
C GLU A 390 -12.91 39.48 3.32
N SER A 391 -13.89 39.80 2.48
CA SER A 391 -15.18 39.09 2.47
C SER A 391 -15.04 37.66 1.97
N ALA A 392 -14.15 37.38 1.01
CA ALA A 392 -13.89 36.04 0.50
C ALA A 392 -13.13 35.20 1.53
N GLU A 393 -12.13 35.78 2.20
CA GLU A 393 -11.40 35.17 3.32
C GLU A 393 -12.32 34.87 4.49
N LYS A 394 -13.23 35.79 4.83
CA LYS A 394 -14.24 35.54 5.87
C LYS A 394 -15.19 34.40 5.50
N LYS A 395 -15.68 34.37 4.25
CA LYS A 395 -16.53 33.27 3.76
C LYS A 395 -15.77 31.94 3.76
N LEU A 396 -14.48 31.97 3.42
CA LEU A 396 -13.60 30.80 3.47
C LEU A 396 -13.45 30.29 4.91
N ALA A 397 -13.18 31.18 5.86
CA ALA A 397 -13.05 30.85 7.28
C ALA A 397 -14.36 30.32 7.90
N GLU A 398 -15.51 30.89 7.50
CA GLU A 398 -16.82 30.39 7.92
C GLU A 398 -17.11 28.99 7.32
N ALA A 399 -16.77 28.77 6.05
CA ALA A 399 -16.94 27.49 5.39
C ALA A 399 -16.03 26.40 6.01
N THR A 400 -14.77 26.71 6.31
CA THR A 400 -13.84 25.77 6.96
C THR A 400 -14.28 25.43 8.38
N SER A 401 -14.70 26.42 9.17
CA SER A 401 -15.25 26.17 10.52
C SER A 401 -16.53 25.31 10.48
N SER A 402 -17.42 25.56 9.52
CA SER A 402 -18.62 24.73 9.31
C SER A 402 -18.25 23.30 8.90
N GLN A 403 -17.27 23.14 8.01
CA GLN A 403 -16.78 21.83 7.60
C GLN A 403 -16.19 21.06 8.77
N GLU A 404 -15.42 21.71 9.64
CA GLU A 404 -14.84 21.10 10.82
C GLU A 404 -15.93 20.64 11.81
N ARG A 405 -16.93 21.48 12.08
CA ARG A 405 -18.10 21.10 12.90
C ARG A 405 -18.85 19.89 12.34
N ILE A 406 -19.06 19.85 11.02
CA ILE A 406 -19.71 18.71 10.35
C ILE A 406 -18.84 17.46 10.46
N LYS A 407 -17.51 17.57 10.28
CA LYS A 407 -16.58 16.45 10.48
C LYS A 407 -16.64 15.91 11.90
N THR A 408 -16.56 16.75 12.92
CA THR A 408 -16.65 16.30 14.32
C THR A 408 -17.98 15.60 14.60
N ARG A 409 -19.10 16.17 14.11
CA ARG A 409 -20.42 15.54 14.24
C ARG A 409 -20.49 14.21 13.51
N HIS A 410 -19.95 14.13 12.29
CA HIS A 410 -19.90 12.90 11.50
C HIS A 410 -19.09 11.83 12.23
N THR A 411 -17.88 12.14 12.70
CA THR A 411 -17.04 11.21 13.48
C THR A 411 -17.77 10.68 14.71
N ARG A 412 -18.48 11.55 15.44
CA ARG A 412 -19.32 11.12 16.57
C ARG A 412 -20.45 10.20 16.12
N LEU A 413 -21.14 10.53 15.03
CA LEU A 413 -22.25 9.73 14.51
C LEU A 413 -21.76 8.36 13.99
N THR A 414 -20.60 8.32 13.35
CA THR A 414 -19.95 7.07 12.91
C THR A 414 -19.61 6.19 14.10
N LYS A 415 -19.07 6.75 15.20
CA LYS A 415 -18.81 5.97 16.42
C LYS A 415 -20.09 5.34 16.97
N VAL A 416 -21.15 6.14 17.13
CA VAL A 416 -22.46 5.64 17.57
C VAL A 416 -23.02 4.58 16.62
N PHE A 417 -22.85 4.76 15.31
CA PHE A 417 -23.31 3.80 14.31
C PHE A 417 -22.56 2.46 14.41
N VAL A 418 -21.25 2.49 14.63
CA VAL A 418 -20.45 1.27 14.89
C VAL A 418 -20.92 0.57 16.16
N ASP A 419 -21.16 1.33 17.23
CA ASP A 419 -21.66 0.77 18.50
C ASP A 419 -23.06 0.12 18.33
N VAL A 420 -23.97 0.78 17.60
CA VAL A 420 -25.31 0.24 17.27
C VAL A 420 -25.21 -1.02 16.41
N ARG A 421 -24.35 -1.02 15.39
CA ARG A 421 -24.12 -2.18 14.54
C ARG A 421 -23.60 -3.37 15.37
N ALA A 422 -22.60 -3.14 16.22
CA ALA A 422 -22.07 -4.19 17.11
C ALA A 422 -23.14 -4.71 18.07
N GLY A 423 -24.00 -3.84 18.61
CA GLY A 423 -25.12 -4.22 19.45
C GLY A 423 -26.15 -5.11 18.72
N ILE A 424 -26.49 -4.76 17.48
CA ILE A 424 -27.41 -5.52 16.63
C ILE A 424 -26.79 -6.87 16.23
N GLU A 425 -25.50 -6.92 15.91
CA GLU A 425 -24.77 -8.16 15.63
C GLU A 425 -24.76 -9.10 16.85
N HIS A 426 -24.47 -8.56 18.04
CA HIS A 426 -24.58 -9.33 19.29
C HIS A 426 -26.00 -9.83 19.58
N MET A 427 -27.03 -9.04 19.29
CA MET A 427 -28.42 -9.48 19.42
C MET A 427 -28.76 -10.58 18.43
N ALA A 428 -28.33 -10.44 17.17
CA ALA A 428 -28.55 -11.43 16.12
C ALA A 428 -27.87 -12.76 16.48
N ASP A 429 -26.64 -12.73 16.99
CA ASP A 429 -25.90 -13.90 17.47
C ASP A 429 -26.62 -14.61 18.63
N LYS A 430 -27.08 -13.84 19.64
CA LYS A 430 -27.83 -14.40 20.78
C LYS A 430 -29.16 -15.01 20.37
N LEU A 431 -29.79 -14.48 19.32
CA LEU A 431 -31.06 -14.95 18.78
C LEU A 431 -30.87 -15.95 17.62
N ASP A 432 -29.65 -16.37 17.29
CA ASP A 432 -29.39 -17.38 16.25
C ASP A 432 -30.15 -18.71 16.48
N PRO A 433 -30.29 -19.22 17.72
CA PRO A 433 -31.06 -20.45 17.98
C PRO A 433 -32.56 -20.34 17.64
N VAL A 434 -33.11 -19.13 17.57
CA VAL A 434 -34.53 -18.88 17.29
C VAL A 434 -34.75 -18.82 15.79
N LYS A 435 -35.34 -19.88 15.22
CA LYS A 435 -35.61 -19.98 13.79
C LYS A 435 -36.91 -19.28 13.41
N LEU A 436 -36.83 -18.36 12.44
CA LEU A 436 -37.96 -17.77 11.73
C LEU A 436 -38.18 -18.50 10.39
N GLU A 437 -39.37 -18.34 9.80
CA GLU A 437 -39.70 -18.88 8.47
C GLU A 437 -39.09 -18.06 7.33
N GLN A 438 -38.50 -16.89 7.64
CA GLN A 438 -37.82 -16.02 6.68
C GLN A 438 -36.30 -16.29 6.63
N PRO A 439 -35.65 -16.12 5.47
CA PRO A 439 -34.21 -16.32 5.33
C PRO A 439 -33.41 -15.30 6.16
N SER A 440 -32.35 -15.77 6.82
CA SER A 440 -31.42 -14.93 7.59
C SER A 440 -30.73 -13.93 6.68
N VAL A 441 -30.85 -12.63 7.00
CA VAL A 441 -30.21 -11.55 6.25
C VAL A 441 -28.81 -11.32 6.83
N PRO A 442 -27.74 -11.29 6.00
CA PRO A 442 -26.39 -11.03 6.48
C PRO A 442 -26.25 -9.59 7.00
N VAL A 443 -25.46 -9.41 8.06
CA VAL A 443 -25.18 -8.08 8.64
C VAL A 443 -24.26 -7.29 7.70
N SER A 444 -24.81 -6.25 7.08
CA SER A 444 -24.13 -5.29 6.21
C SER A 444 -24.64 -3.88 6.54
N ASP A 445 -23.87 -2.84 6.25
CA ASP A 445 -24.22 -1.45 6.58
C ASP A 445 -25.58 -1.01 5.98
N ASP A 446 -25.96 -1.59 4.83
CA ASP A 446 -27.26 -1.35 4.19
C ASP A 446 -28.41 -2.23 4.74
N THR A 447 -28.10 -3.32 5.45
CA THR A 447 -29.07 -4.33 5.92
C THR A 447 -29.26 -4.32 7.44
N ILE A 448 -28.61 -3.41 8.18
CA ILE A 448 -28.73 -3.29 9.65
C ILE A 448 -30.19 -3.18 10.11
N VAL A 449 -31.01 -2.41 9.37
CA VAL A 449 -32.44 -2.23 9.69
C VAL A 449 -33.22 -3.54 9.52
N ASP A 450 -32.92 -4.30 8.46
CA ASP A 450 -33.57 -5.59 8.18
C ASP A 450 -33.17 -6.63 9.23
N VAL A 451 -31.90 -6.68 9.64
CA VAL A 451 -31.41 -7.54 10.73
C VAL A 451 -32.09 -7.18 12.05
N MET A 452 -32.27 -5.89 12.34
CA MET A 452 -32.97 -5.43 13.53
C MET A 452 -34.43 -5.87 13.55
N LEU A 453 -35.12 -5.79 12.40
CA LEU A 453 -36.51 -6.27 12.25
C LEU A 453 -36.63 -7.79 12.41
N GLN A 454 -35.63 -8.54 11.94
CA GLN A 454 -35.54 -9.98 12.17
C GLN A 454 -35.32 -10.31 13.65
N CYS A 455 -34.46 -9.55 14.35
CA CYS A 455 -34.27 -9.70 15.79
C CYS A 455 -35.57 -9.43 16.55
N ASP A 456 -36.33 -8.40 16.18
CA ASP A 456 -37.65 -8.08 16.76
C ASP A 456 -38.64 -9.24 16.55
N SER A 457 -38.72 -9.77 15.33
CA SER A 457 -39.59 -10.93 15.02
C SER A 457 -39.22 -12.19 15.82
N LYS A 458 -37.91 -12.43 16.03
CA LYS A 458 -37.43 -13.54 16.89
C LYS A 458 -37.79 -13.33 18.35
N LEU A 459 -37.66 -12.10 18.86
CA LEU A 459 -38.03 -11.75 20.24
C LEU A 459 -39.53 -11.88 20.47
N ILE A 460 -40.37 -11.44 19.54
CA ILE A 460 -41.83 -11.62 19.61
C ILE A 460 -42.19 -13.10 19.68
N LYS A 461 -41.54 -13.94 18.87
CA LYS A 461 -41.74 -15.40 18.91
C LYS A 461 -41.36 -15.99 20.26
N MET A 462 -40.23 -15.57 20.84
CA MET A 462 -39.85 -15.99 22.20
C MET A 462 -40.84 -15.50 23.25
N PHE A 463 -41.31 -14.26 23.14
CA PHE A 463 -42.27 -13.67 24.07
C PHE A 463 -43.60 -14.44 24.06
N ASN A 464 -44.10 -14.82 22.89
CA ASN A 464 -45.31 -15.65 22.77
C ASN A 464 -45.11 -17.03 23.40
N VAL A 465 -43.96 -17.68 23.19
CA VAL A 465 -43.64 -18.98 23.82
C VAL A 465 -43.54 -18.87 25.34
N VAL A 466 -42.98 -17.78 25.87
CA VAL A 466 -42.95 -17.54 27.33
C VAL A 466 -44.35 -17.26 27.86
N GLY A 467 -45.19 -16.52 27.14
CA GLY A 467 -46.60 -16.30 27.50
C GLY A 467 -47.40 -17.60 27.54
N GLU A 468 -47.19 -18.51 26.57
CA GLU A 468 -47.79 -19.85 26.56
C GLU A 468 -47.31 -20.70 27.75
N LEU A 469 -46.02 -20.61 28.12
CA LEU A 469 -45.45 -21.29 29.28
C LEU A 469 -45.94 -20.71 30.62
N GLU A 470 -46.25 -19.41 30.68
CA GLU A 470 -46.87 -18.76 31.84
C GLU A 470 -48.36 -19.13 31.97
N GLU A 471 -49.08 -19.33 30.86
CA GLU A 471 -50.47 -19.81 30.86
C GLU A 471 -50.61 -21.31 31.25
N GLU A 472 -49.57 -22.13 31.08
CA GLU A 472 -49.53 -23.54 31.52
C GLU A 472 -49.14 -23.74 33.01
N MET A 473 -48.81 -22.67 33.74
CA MET A 473 -48.52 -22.71 35.18
C MET A 473 -49.77 -22.38 36.02
N PRO A 474 -50.26 -23.28 36.92
CA PRO A 474 -51.34 -22.94 37.83
C PRO A 474 -50.88 -21.94 38.90
N SER A 475 -51.70 -20.90 39.07
CA SER A 475 -51.68 -19.84 40.07
C SER A 475 -50.96 -20.12 41.42
N ALA A 476 -50.04 -19.24 41.80
CA ALA A 476 -49.79 -18.89 43.19
C ALA A 476 -49.53 -17.37 43.33
N ASP A 477 -50.56 -16.69 43.84
CA ASP A 477 -50.57 -15.41 44.56
C ASP A 477 -49.84 -14.18 43.98
N ALA A 478 -50.63 -13.31 43.35
CA ALA A 478 -50.34 -11.88 43.26
C ALA A 478 -50.57 -11.19 44.62
N PRO A 479 -49.86 -10.08 44.89
CA PRO A 479 -50.66 -8.87 45.07
C PRO A 479 -50.10 -7.63 44.35
N THR A 480 -51.02 -6.99 43.62
CA THR A 480 -51.19 -5.53 43.46
C THR A 480 -50.04 -4.66 42.94
N SER A 481 -50.23 -4.25 41.69
CA SER A 481 -49.72 -3.00 41.09
C SER A 481 -50.09 -1.75 41.92
N PRO A 482 -49.32 -0.65 41.77
CA PRO A 482 -50.00 0.63 41.53
C PRO A 482 -49.43 1.40 40.33
N SER A 483 -50.36 1.66 39.40
CA SER A 483 -50.67 2.95 38.78
C SER A 483 -49.58 4.04 38.68
N ARG A 484 -49.27 4.35 37.41
CA ARG A 484 -48.93 5.67 36.84
C ARG A 484 -49.13 6.89 37.77
N GLY A 485 -48.05 7.66 37.92
CA GLY A 485 -48.04 9.04 38.39
C GLY A 485 -47.01 9.87 37.61
N SER A 486 -47.50 10.72 36.72
CA SER A 486 -46.73 11.75 36.03
C SER A 486 -46.57 12.96 36.95
N THR A 487 -45.35 13.29 37.36
CA THR A 487 -45.02 14.64 37.88
C THR A 487 -43.61 15.06 37.51
N ARG A 488 -43.57 16.10 36.67
CA ARG A 488 -42.46 17.00 36.35
C ARG A 488 -42.14 17.86 37.58
N GLY A 489 -40.88 17.95 38.00
CA GLY A 489 -40.44 18.84 39.07
C GLY A 489 -38.93 18.85 39.26
N SER A 490 -38.32 19.98 38.91
CA SER A 490 -36.91 20.33 39.14
C SER A 490 -36.63 20.58 40.64
N VAL A 491 -35.41 20.29 41.12
CA VAL A 491 -34.51 21.18 41.90
C VAL A 491 -33.48 20.39 42.75
N ARG A 492 -32.21 20.75 42.54
CA ARG A 492 -30.99 20.73 43.38
C ARG A 492 -31.07 20.34 44.87
N GLY A 493 -29.98 19.74 45.35
CA GLY A 493 -29.43 19.98 46.71
C GLY A 493 -28.81 18.72 47.34
N GLY A 494 -27.49 18.72 47.57
CA GLY A 494 -26.72 17.57 48.04
C GLY A 494 -26.66 17.36 49.56
N GLY A 495 -25.78 16.42 49.97
CA GLY A 495 -25.32 16.24 51.35
C GLY A 495 -25.50 14.82 51.92
N ASP A 496 -24.45 14.01 51.77
CA ASP A 496 -23.70 13.39 52.88
C ASP A 496 -24.22 12.15 53.69
N VAL A 497 -23.39 11.10 53.58
CA VAL A 497 -22.87 10.06 54.52
C VAL A 497 -23.59 8.75 54.93
N HIS A 498 -22.93 7.64 54.53
CA HIS A 498 -22.47 6.45 55.31
C HIS A 498 -23.38 5.20 55.54
N PRO A 499 -22.79 4.01 55.85
CA PRO A 499 -23.00 2.77 55.07
C PRO A 499 -23.63 1.62 55.89
N ALA A 500 -24.12 0.58 55.22
CA ALA A 500 -24.42 -0.70 55.84
C ALA A 500 -24.31 -1.85 54.83
N ALA A 501 -23.91 -2.99 55.36
CA ALA A 501 -23.17 -4.07 54.73
C ALA A 501 -24.02 -5.17 54.08
N GLU A 502 -23.36 -5.89 53.17
CA GLU A 502 -23.43 -7.33 52.86
C GLU A 502 -24.74 -8.03 52.47
N GLY A 503 -24.68 -8.72 51.33
CA GLY A 503 -25.58 -9.81 50.96
C GLY A 503 -25.44 -10.17 49.48
N GLY A 504 -24.52 -11.09 49.17
CA GLY A 504 -24.12 -11.42 47.79
C GLY A 504 -25.19 -12.12 46.94
N ALA A 505 -25.16 -11.82 45.63
CA ALA A 505 -25.66 -12.67 44.56
C ALA A 505 -24.98 -12.31 43.23
N ALA A 506 -24.85 -13.30 42.36
CA ALA A 506 -23.87 -13.45 41.29
C ALA A 506 -23.80 -12.37 40.19
N ASN A 507 -22.56 -12.17 39.72
CA ASN A 507 -22.14 -11.28 38.65
C ASN A 507 -22.57 -11.76 37.25
N TYR A 508 -23.64 -11.17 36.70
CA TYR A 508 -23.84 -11.06 35.25
C TYR A 508 -24.55 -9.74 34.92
N ASN A 509 -23.92 -8.62 35.28
CA ASN A 509 -24.29 -7.30 34.79
C ASN A 509 -23.01 -6.60 34.34
N VAL A 510 -22.77 -6.56 33.03
CA VAL A 510 -21.79 -5.64 32.46
C VAL A 510 -22.39 -4.24 32.59
N ARG A 511 -22.12 -3.60 33.72
CA ARG A 511 -22.27 -2.14 33.85
C ARG A 511 -21.17 -1.53 33.00
N VAL A 512 -21.55 -0.78 31.97
CA VAL A 512 -20.63 0.13 31.28
C VAL A 512 -20.23 1.18 32.32
N ALA A 513 -19.01 1.07 32.83
CA ALA A 513 -18.39 2.14 33.60
C ALA A 513 -18.10 3.27 32.62
N LEU A 514 -18.88 4.34 32.68
CA LEU A 514 -18.44 5.63 32.18
C LEU A 514 -17.46 6.16 33.23
N GLU A 515 -16.17 6.14 32.91
CA GLU A 515 -15.17 6.88 33.70
C GLU A 515 -15.53 8.37 33.60
N GLU A 516 -15.91 8.94 34.75
CA GLU A 516 -15.79 10.38 34.99
C GLU A 516 -14.30 10.70 35.04
N ILE A 517 -13.76 11.21 33.93
CA ILE A 517 -12.44 11.83 33.92
C ILE A 517 -12.66 13.30 34.26
N ASP A 518 -12.59 13.57 35.55
CA ASP A 518 -12.33 14.90 36.08
C ASP A 518 -10.85 15.24 35.84
N ASP A 519 -10.61 16.53 35.65
CA ASP A 519 -9.36 17.16 35.24
C ASP A 519 -8.07 16.54 35.82
N LEU A 520 -7.24 15.99 34.93
CA LEU A 520 -5.79 15.92 35.13
C LEU A 520 -5.11 16.70 34.01
N ALA A 521 -4.85 17.96 34.32
CA ALA A 521 -3.75 18.69 33.74
C ALA A 521 -2.42 17.98 34.10
N ALA A 522 -1.51 18.00 33.12
CA ALA A 522 -0.07 17.83 33.20
C ALA A 522 0.54 16.45 32.85
N ILE A 523 1.51 16.54 31.92
CA ILE A 523 2.65 15.63 31.60
C ILE A 523 2.26 14.56 30.53
N ASP A 524 2.87 14.46 29.35
CA ASP A 524 4.19 14.85 28.81
C ASP A 524 4.04 15.45 27.39
N ASP A 525 4.63 16.63 27.17
CA ASP A 525 5.09 17.07 25.85
C ASP A 525 6.42 16.35 25.56
N ASP A 526 6.36 15.20 24.89
CA ASP A 526 7.51 14.67 24.15
C ASP A 526 7.38 15.15 22.70
N ASP A 527 7.75 16.43 22.52
CA ASP A 527 8.10 17.02 21.23
C ASP A 527 9.40 16.36 20.75
N ASP A 528 9.28 15.37 19.87
CA ASP A 528 10.39 14.99 18.99
C ASP A 528 10.61 16.11 17.95
N GLU A 529 11.64 16.91 18.22
CA GLU A 529 12.44 17.75 17.33
C GLU A 529 12.07 17.73 15.84
N ILE A 530 11.29 18.72 15.40
CA ILE A 530 11.38 19.24 14.03
C ILE A 530 12.33 20.44 14.06
N GLU A 531 13.63 20.13 14.01
CA GLU A 531 14.68 21.12 13.80
C GLU A 531 14.68 21.56 12.33
N GLY A 532 14.35 22.83 12.09
CA GLY A 532 14.88 23.58 10.94
C GLY A 532 13.93 23.88 9.78
N MET A 533 13.10 24.93 9.93
CA MET A 533 13.08 26.10 9.02
C MET A 533 11.98 27.07 9.44
N GLU A 534 12.25 27.88 10.47
CA GLU A 534 11.64 29.20 10.53
C GLU A 534 12.47 30.19 9.69
N PRO A 535 11.86 31.03 8.86
CA PRO A 535 12.57 32.11 8.19
C PRO A 535 12.96 33.16 9.23
N ASP A 536 14.25 33.23 9.54
CA ASP A 536 14.86 34.24 10.41
C ASP A 536 14.55 35.66 9.88
N VAL A 537 13.59 36.33 10.52
CA VAL A 537 13.24 37.71 10.19
C VAL A 537 14.30 38.61 10.83
N LEU A 538 15.27 39.01 10.01
CA LEU A 538 16.37 39.89 10.35
C LEU A 538 15.91 41.10 11.20
N GLY A 539 16.35 41.12 12.45
CA GLY A 539 16.11 42.21 13.37
C GLY A 539 16.74 43.53 12.89
N ARG A 540 16.20 44.65 13.40
CA ARG A 540 16.63 46.01 13.05
C ARG A 540 18.14 46.25 13.27
N GLU A 541 18.75 45.56 14.23
CA GLU A 541 20.19 45.67 14.49
C GLU A 541 21.05 44.90 13.47
N ASP A 542 20.55 43.79 12.93
CA ASP A 542 21.26 42.99 11.94
C ASP A 542 21.13 43.58 10.53
N MET A 543 20.00 44.21 10.21
CA MET A 543 19.90 45.10 9.06
C MET A 543 20.90 46.27 9.14
N LYS A 544 21.12 46.82 10.35
CA LYS A 544 22.07 47.93 10.56
C LYS A 544 23.53 47.46 10.41
N LYS A 545 23.85 46.23 10.85
CA LYS A 545 25.16 45.60 10.62
C LYS A 545 25.39 45.23 9.16
N MET A 546 24.39 44.67 8.46
CA MET A 546 24.48 44.39 7.02
C MET A 546 24.68 45.66 6.19
N HIS A 547 23.94 46.73 6.51
CA HIS A 547 24.10 48.01 5.83
C HIS A 547 25.47 48.64 6.10
N GLY A 548 25.98 48.54 7.34
CA GLY A 548 27.35 48.95 7.68
C GLY A 548 28.41 48.14 6.92
N ALA A 549 28.25 46.82 6.83
CA ALA A 549 29.16 45.95 6.10
C ALA A 549 29.13 46.20 4.57
N MET A 550 27.97 46.55 3.99
CA MET A 550 27.88 46.97 2.58
C MET A 550 28.61 48.29 2.33
N LEU A 551 28.50 49.26 3.24
CA LEU A 551 29.24 50.53 3.16
C LEU A 551 30.75 50.33 3.28
N ASP A 552 31.22 49.47 4.17
CA ASP A 552 32.64 49.14 4.32
C ASP A 552 33.20 48.35 3.12
N LYS A 553 32.37 47.49 2.50
CA LYS A 553 32.72 46.75 1.27
C LYS A 553 32.73 47.64 0.03
N ALA A 554 31.95 48.72 0.02
CA ALA A 554 31.97 49.74 -1.03
C ALA A 554 33.18 50.67 -0.90
N THR A 555 33.59 51.03 0.33
CA THR A 555 34.74 51.92 0.57
C THR A 555 36.10 51.21 0.46
N SER A 556 36.17 49.90 0.75
CA SER A 556 37.41 49.11 0.64
C SER A 556 37.83 48.77 -0.80
N LYS A 557 36.90 48.77 -1.77
CA LYS A 557 37.20 48.55 -3.20
C LYS A 557 37.99 49.70 -3.86
N SER A 558 38.10 50.87 -3.20
CA SER A 558 38.86 52.03 -3.69
C SER A 558 40.39 51.89 -3.53
N LYS A 559 40.89 51.00 -2.64
CA LYS A 559 42.32 51.03 -2.22
C LYS A 559 43.27 49.97 -2.79
N LYS A 560 42.85 49.06 -3.68
CA LYS A 560 43.75 48.03 -4.24
C LYS A 560 43.89 48.09 -5.77
N LYS A 561 44.73 49.00 -6.26
CA LYS A 561 45.38 48.87 -7.58
C LYS A 561 46.70 49.67 -7.64
N LYS A 562 47.83 49.04 -7.26
CA LYS A 562 49.19 49.42 -7.72
C LYS A 562 50.24 48.33 -7.43
N LYS A 563 51.16 48.14 -8.40
CA LYS A 563 52.26 47.15 -8.60
C LYS A 563 51.77 45.81 -9.20
N GLY A 564 52.16 45.33 -10.40
CA GLY A 564 53.44 45.35 -11.15
C GLY A 564 54.20 44.04 -10.85
N LYS A 565 54.89 43.27 -11.71
CA LYS A 565 55.32 43.30 -13.12
C LYS A 565 56.05 41.94 -13.39
N PHE A 566 55.97 41.38 -14.61
CA PHE A 566 56.86 40.40 -15.30
C PHE A 566 57.34 39.08 -14.65
N GLY A 567 57.39 38.01 -15.47
CA GLY A 567 58.24 36.83 -15.25
C GLY A 567 57.98 35.68 -16.24
N SER A 568 58.83 35.57 -17.26
CA SER A 568 59.00 34.44 -18.19
C SER A 568 59.65 33.22 -17.54
N GLY A 569 59.36 32.00 -18.01
CA GLY A 569 60.17 30.82 -17.70
C GLY A 569 59.59 29.52 -18.24
N ALA A 570 60.33 28.88 -19.14
CA ALA A 570 60.06 27.59 -19.75
C ALA A 570 60.67 26.42 -18.95
N ALA A 571 60.22 25.20 -19.28
CA ALA A 571 60.93 23.92 -19.33
C ALA A 571 60.58 22.79 -18.33
N ASP A 572 60.45 21.62 -18.96
CA ASP A 572 60.72 20.24 -18.53
C ASP A 572 59.67 19.33 -17.86
N ALA A 573 59.04 18.52 -18.72
CA ALA A 573 59.18 17.05 -18.82
C ALA A 573 59.19 16.17 -17.55
N LYS A 574 58.20 15.26 -17.43
CA LYS A 574 58.44 13.80 -17.46
C LYS A 574 57.16 12.94 -17.35
N ALA A 575 57.13 11.91 -18.21
CA ALA A 575 56.68 10.54 -18.00
C ALA A 575 55.18 10.19 -17.81
N SER A 576 54.63 9.61 -18.87
CA SER A 576 53.58 8.57 -18.91
C SER A 576 54.11 7.22 -18.36
N PRO A 577 53.29 6.19 -18.05
CA PRO A 577 52.58 5.43 -19.09
C PRO A 577 51.15 4.95 -18.74
N THR A 578 50.34 4.81 -19.79
CA THR A 578 49.11 4.02 -19.92
C THR A 578 49.38 2.51 -19.79
N PRO A 579 48.33 1.67 -19.64
CA PRO A 579 47.78 0.96 -20.82
C PRO A 579 46.26 1.16 -20.92
N SER A 580 45.71 1.47 -22.10
CA SER A 580 45.07 0.53 -23.06
C SER A 580 43.91 -0.26 -22.42
N SER A 581 42.72 -0.34 -23.02
CA SER A 581 42.43 -0.62 -24.42
C SER A 581 40.95 -0.28 -24.69
N THR A 582 40.62 0.54 -25.70
CA THR A 582 40.01 0.14 -26.99
C THR A 582 38.59 -0.43 -26.86
N SER A 583 37.59 -0.09 -27.67
CA SER A 583 37.49 0.61 -28.95
C SER A 583 36.03 0.46 -29.39
N GLY A 584 35.49 1.39 -30.18
CA GLY A 584 34.29 1.07 -30.96
C GLY A 584 33.46 2.26 -31.37
N LYS A 585 33.94 2.94 -32.40
CA LYS A 585 33.40 4.14 -33.06
C LYS A 585 31.99 3.96 -33.70
N PRO A 586 31.40 5.08 -34.18
CA PRO A 586 29.96 5.30 -34.39
C PRO A 586 29.53 5.16 -35.85
N ALA A 587 28.23 5.32 -36.14
CA ALA A 587 27.70 6.19 -37.21
C ALA A 587 26.19 5.99 -37.46
N ALA A 588 25.62 7.03 -38.07
CA ALA A 588 24.54 7.02 -39.07
C ALA A 588 23.09 7.27 -38.60
N ALA A 589 22.75 8.56 -38.71
CA ALA A 589 21.56 9.12 -39.33
C ALA A 589 20.62 8.15 -40.08
N ALA A 590 19.32 8.30 -39.84
CA ALA A 590 18.29 8.07 -40.84
C ALA A 590 17.14 9.06 -40.66
N ARG A 591 16.93 9.85 -41.71
CA ARG A 591 15.81 10.77 -41.93
C ARG A 591 14.60 9.98 -42.46
N ALA A 592 13.44 10.56 -42.21
CA ALA A 592 12.12 10.22 -42.72
C ALA A 592 12.04 9.85 -44.22
N SER A 593 11.14 8.92 -44.56
CA SER A 593 10.04 9.14 -45.52
C SER A 593 9.12 7.92 -45.67
N LEU A 594 7.82 8.22 -45.79
CA LEU A 594 6.76 7.46 -46.50
C LEU A 594 6.23 6.14 -45.91
N SER A 595 5.08 6.22 -45.23
CA SER A 595 3.78 5.80 -45.78
C SER A 595 2.64 6.52 -45.06
#